data_AF-A0A5C4S8H1-F1
#
_entry.id   AF-A0A5C4S8H1-F1
#
_cell.length_a   1.000
_cell.length_b   1.000
_cell.length_c   1.000
_cell.angle_alpha   90.00
_cell.angle_beta   90.00
_cell.angle_gamma   90.00
#
_symmetry.space_group_name_H-M   'P 1'
#
loop_
_entity.id
_entity.type
_entity.pdbx_description
1 polymer ?
#
loop_
_entity_poly.entity_id
_entity_poly.type
_entity_poly.pdbx_seq_one_letter_code
_entity_poly.pdbx_strand_id
1 'polypeptide(L)'
;MRAMKEHLRILELAAKNGLPEEMDSASELSIEVVQELVEVGYLKAIDASSDDGISYLEPKITLAGREYLQGLISRKKQENMQENKSEIRLFISHSSTDSVLVEHLVEFLQVALNLSASKIRCTSINGYRLPGGVNTDEQLKREVHEADVLIGVISSDSLQSLYVVFELGARWGAGRLLYPLLVPGTTAKILGGPLAGLNALSIGDRSQLHQLVAELGHVLDIQPEMPAVYDRYIDAIVKQNKSVTSKAEESSNRFDSDDLTAEQTKILQLLARAGDKQLFLQQISKTIQESDTRAEYHVEQLIDKTLISPSYAIGEPPTYCLSKNGRAYLVERNLV
;
A
#
# COMPACT_ATOMS: atom_id res chain seq x y z
N MET A 1 19.78 -27.13 16.16
CA MET A 1 18.74 -26.19 16.67
C MET A 1 18.78 -26.01 18.18
N ARG A 2 18.80 -27.08 19.00
CA ARG A 2 18.81 -26.95 20.48
C ARG A 2 20.03 -26.19 21.02
N ALA A 3 21.25 -26.55 20.56
CA ALA A 3 22.48 -25.86 20.96
C ALA A 3 22.50 -24.36 20.59
N MET A 4 22.06 -23.99 19.38
CA MET A 4 22.00 -22.58 18.95
C MET A 4 21.02 -21.73 19.78
N LYS A 5 19.90 -22.30 20.26
CA LYS A 5 18.96 -21.59 21.13
C LYS A 5 19.55 -21.31 22.52
N GLU A 6 20.33 -22.26 23.05
CA GLU A 6 21.05 -22.08 24.32
C GLU A 6 22.20 -21.08 24.18
N HIS A 7 22.96 -21.11 23.07
CA HIS A 7 23.97 -20.08 22.76
C HIS A 7 23.38 -18.68 22.82
N LEU A 8 22.23 -18.46 22.15
CA LEU A 8 21.54 -17.17 22.15
C LEU A 8 21.14 -16.76 23.57
N ARG A 9 20.51 -17.66 24.34
CA ARG A 9 20.05 -17.40 25.71
C ARG A 9 21.20 -17.00 26.64
N ILE A 10 22.28 -17.75 26.63
CA ILE A 10 23.46 -17.51 27.48
C ILE A 10 24.13 -16.19 27.11
N LEU A 11 24.33 -15.92 25.82
CA LEU A 11 24.97 -14.68 25.36
C LEU A 11 24.08 -13.44 25.59
N GLU A 12 22.75 -13.55 25.47
CA GLU A 12 21.82 -12.47 25.82
C GLU A 12 21.88 -12.11 27.31
N LEU A 13 21.95 -13.13 28.19
CA LEU A 13 22.14 -12.93 29.63
C LEU A 13 23.51 -12.30 29.92
N ALA A 14 24.57 -12.83 29.32
CA ALA A 14 25.93 -12.29 29.47
C ALA A 14 26.03 -10.83 29.02
N ALA A 15 25.37 -10.46 27.91
CA ALA A 15 25.34 -9.10 27.40
C ALA A 15 24.64 -8.10 28.33
N LYS A 16 23.73 -8.60 29.19
CA LYS A 16 22.98 -7.83 30.20
C LYS A 16 23.59 -7.94 31.61
N ASN A 17 24.77 -8.54 31.76
CA ASN A 17 25.40 -8.87 33.05
C ASN A 17 24.48 -9.72 33.96
N GLY A 18 23.70 -10.62 33.37
CA GLY A 18 22.74 -11.48 34.06
C GLY A 18 23.18 -12.93 34.21
N LEU A 19 24.43 -13.27 33.91
CA LEU A 19 24.97 -14.60 34.23
C LEU A 19 25.32 -14.67 35.73
N PRO A 20 25.14 -15.84 36.38
CA PRO A 20 25.66 -16.10 37.72
C PRO A 20 27.17 -15.85 37.84
N GLU A 21 27.64 -15.54 39.05
CA GLU A 21 29.08 -15.41 39.34
C GLU A 21 29.82 -16.74 39.20
N GLU A 22 29.15 -17.86 39.45
CA GLU A 22 29.64 -19.23 39.25
C GLU A 22 28.68 -20.01 38.37
N MET A 23 29.23 -20.69 37.37
CA MET A 23 28.53 -21.55 36.43
C MET A 23 29.05 -22.97 36.57
N ASP A 24 28.16 -23.91 36.89
CA ASP A 24 28.46 -25.32 37.16
C ASP A 24 27.33 -26.25 36.66
N SER A 25 27.44 -27.56 36.93
CA SER A 25 26.40 -28.53 36.57
C SER A 25 25.06 -28.37 37.32
N ALA A 26 25.03 -27.61 38.43
CA ALA A 26 23.82 -27.34 39.20
C ALA A 26 23.07 -26.10 38.69
N SER A 27 23.70 -25.32 37.82
CA SER A 27 23.15 -24.10 37.23
C SER A 27 22.01 -24.39 36.24
N GLU A 28 21.05 -23.47 36.13
CA GLU A 28 19.92 -23.61 35.18
C GLU A 28 20.34 -23.56 33.69
N LEU A 29 21.51 -22.97 33.42
CA LEU A 29 22.07 -22.85 32.08
C LEU A 29 23.05 -24.01 31.83
N SER A 30 23.05 -24.57 30.62
CA SER A 30 23.91 -25.70 30.29
C SER A 30 25.39 -25.33 30.38
N ILE A 31 26.10 -26.00 31.30
CA ILE A 31 27.52 -25.80 31.53
C ILE A 31 28.36 -26.23 30.33
N GLU A 32 27.92 -27.23 29.56
CA GLU A 32 28.56 -27.69 28.33
C GLU A 32 28.54 -26.61 27.25
N VAL A 33 27.45 -25.84 27.17
CA VAL A 33 27.36 -24.71 26.24
C VAL A 33 28.23 -23.55 26.70
N VAL A 34 28.32 -23.29 28.01
CA VAL A 34 29.24 -22.28 28.55
C VAL A 34 30.69 -22.66 28.23
N GLN A 35 31.06 -23.92 28.44
CA GLN A 35 32.37 -24.46 28.06
C GLN A 35 32.66 -24.21 26.59
N GLU A 36 31.76 -24.60 25.68
CA GLU A 36 31.91 -24.38 24.24
C GLU A 36 32.13 -22.88 23.92
N LEU A 37 31.34 -22.00 24.52
CA LEU A 37 31.46 -20.55 24.29
C LEU A 37 32.76 -19.97 24.86
N VAL A 38 33.30 -20.53 25.95
CA VAL A 38 34.60 -20.15 26.51
C VAL A 38 35.74 -20.65 25.61
N GLU A 39 35.71 -21.91 25.18
CA GLU A 39 36.72 -22.53 24.31
C GLU A 39 36.85 -21.81 22.96
N VAL A 40 35.72 -21.37 22.39
CA VAL A 40 35.69 -20.60 21.12
C VAL A 40 35.99 -19.11 21.34
N GLY A 41 36.06 -18.65 22.60
CA GLY A 41 36.41 -17.28 22.96
C GLY A 41 35.26 -16.27 22.86
N TYR A 42 34.01 -16.73 22.81
CA TYR A 42 32.81 -15.88 22.88
C TYR A 42 32.45 -15.47 24.31
N LEU A 43 32.83 -16.29 25.29
CA LEU A 43 32.86 -15.94 26.70
C LEU A 43 34.31 -15.95 27.21
N LYS A 44 34.56 -15.16 28.24
CA LYS A 44 35.77 -15.22 29.06
C LYS A 44 35.34 -15.53 30.48
N ALA A 45 35.94 -16.54 31.08
CA ALA A 45 35.71 -16.93 32.47
C ALA A 45 37.03 -17.40 33.11
N ILE A 46 37.03 -17.52 34.42
CA ILE A 46 38.08 -18.20 35.17
C ILE A 46 37.69 -19.68 35.22
N ASP A 47 38.55 -20.55 34.70
CA ASP A 47 38.32 -22.00 34.74
C ASP A 47 38.65 -22.51 36.15
N ALA A 48 37.63 -22.97 36.86
CA ALA A 48 37.70 -23.57 38.19
C ALA A 48 37.37 -25.07 38.15
N SER A 49 37.42 -25.69 36.97
CA SER A 49 37.12 -27.10 36.78
C SER A 49 38.10 -27.99 37.56
N SER A 50 37.58 -29.11 38.07
CA SER A 50 38.34 -30.10 38.83
C SER A 50 37.90 -31.52 38.46
N ASP A 51 38.46 -32.52 39.13
CA ASP A 51 38.03 -33.91 38.96
C ASP A 51 36.55 -34.13 39.32
N ASP A 52 35.96 -33.22 40.10
CA ASP A 52 34.55 -33.26 40.52
C ASP A 52 33.58 -32.64 39.49
N GLY A 53 34.09 -31.96 38.44
CA GLY A 53 33.26 -31.41 37.37
C GLY A 53 33.77 -30.10 36.76
N ILE A 54 33.04 -29.62 35.74
CA ILE A 54 33.30 -28.35 35.04
C ILE A 54 32.72 -27.19 35.85
N SER A 55 33.52 -26.16 36.11
CA SER A 55 33.08 -24.92 36.76
C SER A 55 33.79 -23.70 36.17
N TYR A 56 33.01 -22.63 35.95
CA TYR A 56 33.50 -21.34 35.43
C TYR A 56 33.07 -20.20 36.34
N LEU A 57 34.03 -19.37 36.75
CA LEU A 57 33.80 -18.19 37.58
C LEU A 57 33.87 -16.90 36.74
N GLU A 58 33.05 -15.92 37.12
CA GLU A 58 32.90 -14.61 36.51
C GLU A 58 32.78 -14.61 34.97
N PRO A 59 31.85 -15.39 34.38
CA PRO A 59 31.69 -15.43 32.94
C PRO A 59 31.25 -14.08 32.37
N LYS A 60 32.01 -13.55 31.41
CA LYS A 60 31.76 -12.28 30.73
C LYS A 60 31.80 -12.45 29.22
N ILE A 61 30.88 -11.82 28.52
CA ILE A 61 30.85 -11.84 27.06
C ILE A 61 32.02 -11.04 26.46
N THR A 62 32.68 -11.62 25.47
CA THR A 62 33.78 -10.96 24.73
C THR A 62 33.24 -10.11 23.58
N LEU A 63 34.12 -9.36 22.90
CA LEU A 63 33.74 -8.65 21.67
C LEU A 63 33.28 -9.64 20.58
N ALA A 64 34.03 -10.71 20.37
CA ALA A 64 33.68 -11.78 19.42
C ALA A 64 32.33 -12.43 19.80
N GLY A 65 32.07 -12.62 21.10
CA GLY A 65 30.77 -13.10 21.58
C GLY A 65 29.61 -12.14 21.27
N ARG A 66 29.83 -10.82 21.35
CA ARG A 66 28.81 -9.83 20.96
C ARG A 66 28.54 -9.83 19.46
N GLU A 67 29.58 -9.97 18.63
CA GLU A 67 29.42 -10.07 17.18
C GLU A 67 28.65 -11.34 16.79
N TYR A 68 29.01 -12.47 17.39
CA TYR A 68 28.29 -13.73 17.20
C TYR A 68 26.82 -13.63 17.65
N LEU A 69 26.55 -13.01 18.81
CA LEU A 69 25.21 -12.73 19.29
C LEU A 69 24.40 -11.90 18.29
N GLN A 70 24.97 -10.84 17.71
CA GLN A 70 24.28 -10.05 16.67
C GLN A 70 23.93 -10.90 15.44
N GLY A 71 24.83 -11.81 15.04
CA GLY A 71 24.56 -12.78 13.99
C GLY A 71 23.40 -13.72 14.31
N LEU A 72 23.34 -14.24 15.54
CA LEU A 72 22.24 -15.10 16.02
C LEU A 72 20.91 -14.35 16.07
N ILE A 73 20.89 -13.09 16.55
CA ILE A 73 19.68 -12.25 16.57
C ILE A 73 19.18 -12.00 15.15
N SER A 74 20.09 -11.69 14.22
CA SER A 74 19.74 -11.47 12.81
C SER A 74 19.16 -12.74 12.17
N ARG A 75 19.76 -13.90 12.43
CA ARG A 75 19.24 -15.20 11.97
C ARG A 75 17.86 -15.51 12.56
N LYS A 76 17.68 -15.34 13.88
CA LYS A 76 16.38 -15.53 14.54
C LYS A 76 15.31 -14.59 13.97
N LYS A 77 15.68 -13.35 13.64
CA LYS A 77 14.78 -12.40 12.97
C LYS A 77 14.40 -12.86 11.57
N GLN A 78 15.34 -13.39 10.80
CA GLN A 78 15.09 -13.98 9.47
C GLN A 78 14.24 -15.25 9.56
N GLU A 79 14.52 -16.15 10.50
CA GLU A 79 13.74 -17.36 10.76
C GLU A 79 12.30 -17.01 11.16
N ASN A 80 12.10 -16.05 12.07
CA ASN A 80 10.78 -15.55 12.44
C ASN A 80 10.04 -14.88 11.25
N MET A 81 10.76 -14.24 10.33
CA MET A 81 10.18 -13.69 9.09
C MET A 81 9.81 -14.80 8.11
N GLN A 82 10.58 -15.89 8.05
CA GLN A 82 10.34 -17.04 7.18
C GLN A 82 9.18 -17.91 7.68
N GLU A 83 9.06 -18.11 9.00
CA GLU A 83 7.97 -18.85 9.65
C GLU A 83 6.64 -18.07 9.62
N ASN A 84 6.67 -16.73 9.54
CA ASN A 84 5.48 -15.88 9.45
C ASN A 84 5.19 -15.37 8.02
N LYS A 85 5.80 -15.99 6.99
CA LYS A 85 5.56 -15.57 5.61
C LYS A 85 4.07 -15.68 5.30
N SER A 86 3.47 -14.57 4.91
CA SER A 86 2.07 -14.49 4.52
C SER A 86 1.74 -15.52 3.43
N GLU A 87 0.63 -16.23 3.59
CA GLU A 87 0.09 -17.10 2.55
C GLU A 87 -0.56 -16.31 1.40
N ILE A 88 -0.73 -14.99 1.58
CA ILE A 88 -1.25 -14.11 0.53
C ILE A 88 -0.24 -14.06 -0.61
N ARG A 89 -0.70 -14.47 -1.80
CA ARG A 89 0.09 -14.43 -3.03
C ARG A 89 -0.25 -13.22 -3.88
N LEU A 90 -1.53 -12.85 -3.90
CA LEU A 90 -2.06 -11.74 -4.68
C LEU A 90 -2.70 -10.71 -3.74
N PHE A 91 -2.18 -9.49 -3.76
CA PHE A 91 -2.77 -8.35 -3.06
C PHE A 91 -3.42 -7.40 -4.06
N ILE A 92 -4.66 -6.97 -3.80
CA ILE A 92 -5.38 -6.02 -4.66
C ILE A 92 -5.71 -4.75 -3.86
N SER A 93 -5.06 -3.65 -4.25
CA SER A 93 -5.25 -2.32 -3.68
C SER A 93 -6.15 -1.49 -4.60
N HIS A 94 -7.19 -0.85 -4.05
CA HIS A 94 -8.16 -0.05 -4.81
C HIS A 94 -8.93 0.91 -3.90
N SER A 95 -9.60 1.90 -4.49
CA SER A 95 -10.56 2.74 -3.77
C SER A 95 -11.83 1.94 -3.45
N SER A 96 -12.46 2.19 -2.30
CA SER A 96 -13.76 1.61 -1.98
C SER A 96 -14.86 1.97 -3.01
N THR A 97 -14.71 3.08 -3.72
CA THR A 97 -15.61 3.50 -4.81
C THR A 97 -15.54 2.57 -6.03
N ASP A 98 -14.42 1.86 -6.22
CA ASP A 98 -14.22 0.89 -7.29
C ASP A 98 -14.68 -0.54 -6.91
N SER A 99 -15.26 -0.73 -5.73
CA SER A 99 -15.55 -2.05 -5.15
C SER A 99 -16.34 -2.98 -6.07
N VAL A 100 -17.38 -2.48 -6.76
CA VAL A 100 -18.18 -3.30 -7.69
C VAL A 100 -17.33 -3.83 -8.84
N LEU A 101 -16.47 -2.99 -9.43
CA LEU A 101 -15.59 -3.40 -10.52
C LEU A 101 -14.53 -4.39 -10.01
N VAL A 102 -13.97 -4.13 -8.83
CA VAL A 102 -12.96 -4.98 -8.20
C VAL A 102 -13.51 -6.33 -7.76
N GLU A 103 -14.78 -6.41 -7.35
CA GLU A 103 -15.43 -7.69 -7.04
C GLU A 103 -15.40 -8.64 -8.25
N HIS A 104 -15.81 -8.14 -9.43
CA HIS A 104 -15.73 -8.92 -10.68
C HIS A 104 -14.29 -9.27 -11.08
N LEU A 105 -13.34 -8.36 -10.84
CA LEU A 105 -11.91 -8.62 -11.07
C LEU A 105 -11.39 -9.75 -10.17
N VAL A 106 -11.75 -9.74 -8.89
CA VAL A 106 -11.33 -10.77 -7.92
C VAL A 106 -11.88 -12.14 -8.34
N GLU A 107 -13.17 -12.22 -8.69
CA GLU A 107 -13.79 -13.46 -9.17
C GLU A 107 -13.12 -13.98 -10.45
N PHE A 108 -12.88 -13.08 -11.41
CA PHE A 108 -12.15 -13.39 -12.63
C PHE A 108 -10.76 -13.97 -12.35
N LEU A 109 -9.95 -13.29 -11.53
CA LEU A 109 -8.59 -13.73 -11.22
C LEU A 109 -8.57 -15.02 -10.41
N GLN A 110 -9.54 -15.20 -9.51
CA GLN A 110 -9.69 -16.44 -8.74
C GLN A 110 -9.89 -17.64 -9.66
N VAL A 111 -10.82 -17.54 -10.60
CA VAL A 111 -11.13 -18.61 -11.56
C VAL A 111 -9.99 -18.78 -12.56
N ALA A 112 -9.49 -17.70 -13.14
CA ALA A 112 -8.47 -17.76 -14.19
C ALA A 112 -7.12 -18.32 -13.69
N LEU A 113 -6.77 -18.08 -12.43
CA LEU A 113 -5.52 -18.54 -11.82
C LEU A 113 -5.72 -19.74 -10.87
N ASN A 114 -6.94 -20.28 -10.76
CA ASN A 114 -7.27 -21.35 -9.80
C ASN A 114 -6.71 -21.07 -8.38
N LEU A 115 -6.82 -19.81 -7.94
CA LEU A 115 -6.30 -19.34 -6.65
C LEU A 115 -7.37 -19.51 -5.57
N SER A 116 -7.02 -20.07 -4.41
CA SER A 116 -7.94 -20.08 -3.27
C SER A 116 -8.14 -18.66 -2.72
N ALA A 117 -9.33 -18.37 -2.18
CA ALA A 117 -9.62 -17.08 -1.55
C ALA A 117 -8.61 -16.72 -0.45
N SER A 118 -8.10 -17.71 0.29
CA SER A 118 -7.07 -17.52 1.33
C SER A 118 -5.74 -16.98 0.83
N LYS A 119 -5.47 -17.07 -0.49
CA LYS A 119 -4.25 -16.56 -1.13
C LYS A 119 -4.42 -15.17 -1.73
N ILE A 120 -5.61 -14.58 -1.63
CA ILE A 120 -5.95 -13.27 -2.18
C ILE A 120 -6.29 -12.32 -1.03
N ARG A 121 -5.71 -11.12 -1.04
CA ARG A 121 -6.11 -10.03 -0.15
C ARG A 121 -6.79 -8.92 -0.93
N CYS A 122 -8.01 -8.58 -0.51
CA CYS A 122 -8.77 -7.42 -0.98
C CYS A 122 -9.73 -6.98 0.14
N THR A 123 -9.35 -5.95 0.90
CA THR A 123 -9.99 -5.64 2.21
C THR A 123 -11.42 -5.11 2.12
N SER A 124 -11.80 -4.50 1.00
CA SER A 124 -13.17 -4.00 0.83
C SER A 124 -14.15 -5.13 0.47
N ILE A 125 -13.68 -6.24 -0.12
CA ILE A 125 -14.52 -7.31 -0.67
C ILE A 125 -14.70 -8.42 0.36
N ASN A 126 -15.95 -8.84 0.55
CA ASN A 126 -16.28 -9.91 1.49
C ASN A 126 -15.63 -11.24 1.06
N GLY A 127 -15.14 -12.02 2.03
CA GLY A 127 -14.41 -13.27 1.77
C GLY A 127 -12.90 -13.09 1.52
N TYR A 128 -12.42 -11.87 1.29
CA TYR A 128 -11.00 -11.55 1.03
C TYR A 128 -10.41 -10.57 2.05
N ARG A 129 -11.15 -10.31 3.13
CA ARG A 129 -10.81 -9.35 4.19
C ARG A 129 -9.72 -9.90 5.11
N LEU A 130 -9.26 -9.02 5.98
CA LEU A 130 -8.43 -9.36 7.12
C LEU A 130 -9.17 -10.35 8.06
N PRO A 131 -8.45 -11.31 8.68
CA PRO A 131 -9.02 -12.12 9.76
C PRO A 131 -9.47 -11.24 10.93
N GLY A 132 -10.53 -11.65 11.64
CA GLY A 132 -11.01 -10.92 12.80
C GLY A 132 -9.98 -10.87 13.93
N GLY A 133 -9.85 -9.71 14.60
CA GLY A 133 -8.98 -9.53 15.77
C GLY A 133 -7.51 -9.24 15.47
N VAL A 134 -7.11 -9.15 14.20
CA VAL A 134 -5.73 -8.76 13.82
C VAL A 134 -5.54 -7.25 13.90
N ASN A 135 -4.29 -6.81 14.10
CA ASN A 135 -3.93 -5.41 13.87
C ASN A 135 -3.89 -5.17 12.34
N THR A 136 -4.86 -4.40 11.86
CA THR A 136 -5.03 -4.06 10.43
C THR A 136 -3.76 -3.52 9.79
N ASP A 137 -3.15 -2.51 10.40
CA ASP A 137 -2.02 -1.80 9.79
C ASP A 137 -0.77 -2.69 9.71
N GLU A 138 -0.46 -3.44 10.77
CA GLU A 138 0.67 -4.37 10.78
C GLU A 138 0.46 -5.52 9.79
N GLN A 139 -0.77 -6.04 9.70
CA GLN A 139 -1.10 -7.12 8.78
C GLN A 139 -1.04 -6.65 7.32
N LEU A 140 -1.59 -5.48 6.98
CA LEU A 140 -1.56 -4.95 5.62
C LEU A 140 -0.16 -4.54 5.20
N LYS A 141 0.60 -3.88 6.08
CA LYS A 141 2.02 -3.56 5.83
C LYS A 141 2.83 -4.83 5.52
N ARG A 142 2.59 -5.90 6.27
CA ARG A 142 3.24 -7.20 6.02
C ARG A 142 2.81 -7.79 4.69
N GLU A 143 1.52 -7.90 4.43
CA GLU A 143 0.99 -8.53 3.22
C GLU A 143 1.33 -7.75 1.93
N VAL A 144 1.33 -6.42 1.96
CA VAL A 144 1.79 -5.58 0.85
C VAL A 144 3.25 -5.88 0.49
N HIS A 145 4.09 -6.15 1.50
CA HIS A 145 5.49 -6.48 1.28
C HIS A 145 5.70 -7.93 0.84
N GLU A 146 5.01 -8.87 1.49
CA GLU A 146 5.26 -10.30 1.38
C GLU A 146 4.52 -10.97 0.23
N ALA A 147 3.40 -10.40 -0.24
CA ALA A 147 2.68 -10.94 -1.38
C ALA A 147 3.59 -11.03 -2.62
N ASP A 148 3.44 -12.11 -3.38
CA ASP A 148 4.22 -12.34 -4.60
C ASP A 148 3.98 -11.19 -5.60
N VAL A 149 2.73 -10.71 -5.70
CA VAL A 149 2.33 -9.63 -6.61
C VAL A 149 1.26 -8.72 -5.97
N LEU A 150 1.35 -7.42 -6.28
CA LEU A 150 0.31 -6.44 -5.97
C LEU A 150 -0.30 -5.90 -7.26
N ILE A 151 -1.63 -5.90 -7.34
CA ILE A 151 -2.40 -5.20 -8.38
C ILE A 151 -2.94 -3.92 -7.76
N GLY A 152 -2.57 -2.78 -8.33
CA GLY A 152 -3.15 -1.49 -7.99
C GLY A 152 -4.24 -1.16 -9.00
N VAL A 153 -5.51 -1.11 -8.59
CA VAL A 153 -6.60 -0.66 -9.45
C VAL A 153 -6.64 0.86 -9.42
N ILE A 154 -6.34 1.49 -10.55
CA ILE A 154 -6.04 2.91 -10.64
C ILE A 154 -7.22 3.66 -11.23
N SER A 155 -7.87 4.44 -10.37
CA SER A 155 -8.88 5.46 -10.63
C SER A 155 -8.44 6.81 -10.03
N SER A 156 -9.13 7.90 -10.37
CA SER A 156 -8.93 9.19 -9.68
C SER A 156 -9.10 9.05 -8.17
N ASP A 157 -10.12 8.34 -7.73
CA ASP A 157 -10.41 8.11 -6.31
C ASP A 157 -9.31 7.29 -5.62
N SER A 158 -8.77 6.28 -6.32
CA SER A 158 -7.68 5.45 -5.79
C SER A 158 -6.42 6.27 -5.50
N LEU A 159 -6.13 7.29 -6.30
CA LEU A 159 -4.96 8.16 -6.11
C LEU A 159 -5.21 9.26 -5.08
N GLN A 160 -6.46 9.53 -4.74
CA GLN A 160 -6.83 10.40 -3.61
C GLN A 160 -6.93 9.64 -2.28
N SER A 161 -7.09 8.32 -2.34
CA SER A 161 -7.07 7.45 -1.16
C SER A 161 -5.66 7.34 -0.58
N LEU A 162 -5.44 7.93 0.59
CA LEU A 162 -4.16 7.85 1.30
C LEU A 162 -3.74 6.39 1.50
N TYR A 163 -4.67 5.52 1.88
CA TYR A 163 -4.39 4.11 2.14
C TYR A 163 -3.83 3.43 0.88
N VAL A 164 -4.50 3.61 -0.26
CA VAL A 164 -4.05 3.05 -1.55
C VAL A 164 -2.68 3.61 -1.93
N VAL A 165 -2.49 4.93 -1.85
CA VAL A 165 -1.19 5.55 -2.19
C VAL A 165 -0.06 5.04 -1.28
N PHE A 166 -0.33 4.81 0.02
CA PHE A 166 0.66 4.22 0.94
C PHE A 166 0.97 2.77 0.57
N GLU A 167 -0.02 1.95 0.23
CA GLU A 167 0.18 0.57 -0.20
C GLU A 167 1.00 0.50 -1.51
N LEU A 168 0.62 1.30 -2.51
CA LEU A 168 1.35 1.41 -3.78
C LEU A 168 2.77 1.92 -3.58
N GLY A 169 2.94 2.95 -2.75
CA GLY A 169 4.24 3.55 -2.44
C GLY A 169 5.15 2.59 -1.68
N ALA A 170 4.63 1.86 -0.69
CA ALA A 170 5.38 0.85 0.06
C ALA A 170 5.82 -0.30 -0.87
N ARG A 171 4.93 -0.74 -1.77
CA ARG A 171 5.25 -1.78 -2.75
C ARG A 171 6.33 -1.34 -3.72
N TRP A 172 6.17 -0.16 -4.31
CA TRP A 172 7.13 0.42 -5.24
C TRP A 172 8.49 0.65 -4.57
N GLY A 173 8.51 1.26 -3.38
CA GLY A 173 9.74 1.53 -2.63
C GLY A 173 10.49 0.27 -2.19
N ALA A 174 9.78 -0.85 -2.04
CA ALA A 174 10.38 -2.16 -1.77
C ALA A 174 10.93 -2.85 -3.03
N GLY A 175 10.76 -2.27 -4.22
CA GLY A 175 11.19 -2.86 -5.50
C GLY A 175 10.48 -4.18 -5.83
N ARG A 176 9.25 -4.35 -5.35
CA ARG A 176 8.45 -5.58 -5.54
C ARG A 176 7.45 -5.42 -6.68
N LEU A 177 6.99 -6.54 -7.23
CA LEU A 177 6.10 -6.54 -8.40
C LEU A 177 4.79 -5.82 -8.13
N LEU A 178 4.51 -4.81 -8.96
CA LEU A 178 3.32 -3.97 -8.94
C LEU A 178 2.75 -3.88 -10.35
N TYR A 179 1.49 -4.27 -10.51
CA TYR A 179 0.73 -4.17 -11.76
C TYR A 179 -0.33 -3.07 -11.63
N PRO A 180 -0.14 -1.90 -12.24
CA PRO A 180 -1.18 -0.89 -12.34
C PRO A 180 -2.26 -1.34 -13.34
N LEU A 181 -3.50 -1.36 -12.89
CA LEU A 181 -4.67 -1.72 -13.69
C LEU A 181 -5.64 -0.54 -13.74
N LEU A 182 -5.66 0.16 -14.85
CA LEU A 182 -6.44 1.37 -15.10
C LEU A 182 -7.93 1.04 -15.23
N VAL A 183 -8.77 1.75 -14.48
CA VAL A 183 -10.23 1.68 -14.63
C VAL A 183 -10.68 2.35 -15.93
N PRO A 184 -11.88 2.03 -16.46
CA PRO A 184 -12.38 2.68 -17.68
C PRO A 184 -12.45 4.20 -17.55
N GLY A 185 -12.21 4.91 -18.64
CA GLY A 185 -12.17 6.37 -18.65
C GLY A 185 -10.87 6.98 -18.11
N THR A 186 -9.93 6.16 -17.62
CA THR A 186 -8.58 6.62 -17.25
C THR A 186 -7.54 6.24 -18.31
N THR A 187 -6.42 6.95 -18.30
CA THR A 187 -5.28 6.69 -19.19
C THR A 187 -4.01 6.65 -18.36
N ALA A 188 -2.94 6.07 -18.90
CA ALA A 188 -1.64 5.98 -18.21
C ALA A 188 -1.10 7.34 -17.74
N LYS A 189 -1.57 8.48 -18.30
CA LYS A 189 -1.22 9.82 -17.83
C LYS A 189 -1.62 10.11 -16.38
N ILE A 190 -2.59 9.36 -15.85
CA ILE A 190 -3.00 9.48 -14.45
C ILE A 190 -1.92 8.96 -13.48
N LEU A 191 -1.02 8.10 -13.97
CA LEU A 191 0.12 7.63 -13.21
C LEU A 191 1.16 8.74 -13.16
N GLY A 192 1.15 9.45 -12.03
CA GLY A 192 2.15 10.46 -11.70
C GLY A 192 3.33 9.89 -10.92
N GLY A 193 4.41 10.67 -10.87
CA GLY A 193 5.52 10.45 -9.95
C GLY A 193 6.15 9.05 -10.09
N PRO A 194 6.40 8.34 -8.98
CA PRO A 194 7.06 7.01 -8.99
C PRO A 194 6.37 5.95 -9.86
N LEU A 195 5.06 6.08 -10.09
CA LEU A 195 4.27 5.11 -10.86
C LEU A 195 4.29 5.38 -12.37
N ALA A 196 4.73 6.56 -12.82
CA ALA A 196 4.72 6.96 -14.23
C ALA A 196 5.61 6.07 -15.12
N GLY A 197 6.63 5.43 -14.54
CA GLY A 197 7.51 4.51 -15.26
C GLY A 197 6.98 3.08 -15.37
N LEU A 198 5.83 2.76 -14.76
CA LEU A 198 5.25 1.43 -14.80
C LEU A 198 4.36 1.27 -16.03
N ASN A 199 4.43 0.11 -16.67
CA ASN A 199 3.48 -0.25 -17.71
C ASN A 199 2.14 -0.62 -17.08
N ALA A 200 1.07 0.03 -17.53
CA ALA A 200 -0.26 -0.15 -16.98
C ALA A 200 -1.16 -0.88 -17.97
N LEU A 201 -1.97 -1.80 -17.46
CA LEU A 201 -3.00 -2.48 -18.23
C LEU A 201 -4.35 -1.79 -18.00
N SER A 202 -5.30 -1.96 -18.91
CA SER A 202 -6.66 -1.46 -18.80
C SER A 202 -7.60 -2.61 -18.49
N ILE A 203 -8.37 -2.46 -17.41
CA ILE A 203 -9.39 -3.45 -17.01
C ILE A 203 -10.55 -3.54 -18.02
N GLY A 204 -10.70 -2.53 -18.89
CA GLY A 204 -11.72 -2.52 -19.93
C GLY A 204 -11.30 -3.17 -21.24
N ASP A 205 -10.02 -3.53 -21.38
CA ASP A 205 -9.50 -4.16 -22.57
C ASP A 205 -9.38 -5.67 -22.36
N ARG A 206 -10.16 -6.44 -23.13
CA ARG A 206 -10.17 -7.92 -23.07
C ARG A 206 -8.78 -8.52 -23.30
N SER A 207 -8.04 -8.00 -24.28
CA SER A 207 -6.72 -8.54 -24.64
C SER A 207 -5.73 -8.33 -23.50
N GLN A 208 -5.81 -7.17 -22.84
CA GLN A 208 -4.95 -6.85 -21.70
C GLN A 208 -5.32 -7.65 -20.44
N LEU A 209 -6.59 -8.04 -20.27
CA LEU A 209 -6.98 -8.98 -19.20
C LEU A 209 -6.42 -10.39 -19.43
N HIS A 210 -6.40 -10.87 -20.68
CA HIS A 210 -5.71 -12.13 -21.01
C HIS A 210 -4.20 -12.05 -20.77
N GLN A 211 -3.59 -10.92 -21.16
CA GLN A 211 -2.18 -10.65 -20.87
C GLN A 211 -1.90 -10.69 -19.36
N LEU A 212 -2.74 -10.02 -18.55
CA LEU A 212 -2.62 -10.02 -17.10
C LEU A 212 -2.65 -11.45 -16.53
N VAL A 213 -3.57 -12.30 -16.99
CA VAL A 213 -3.65 -13.70 -16.54
C VAL A 213 -2.38 -14.49 -16.89
N ALA A 214 -1.86 -14.34 -18.11
CA ALA A 214 -0.64 -15.03 -18.52
C ALA A 214 0.58 -14.57 -17.70
N GLU A 215 0.71 -13.26 -17.48
CA GLU A 215 1.81 -12.67 -16.71
C GLU A 215 1.72 -13.06 -15.22
N LEU A 216 0.53 -13.00 -14.63
CA LEU A 216 0.31 -13.44 -13.25
C LEU A 216 0.54 -14.95 -13.09
N GLY A 217 0.14 -15.77 -14.07
CA GLY A 217 0.45 -17.20 -14.08
C GLY A 217 1.95 -17.47 -14.01
N HIS A 218 2.74 -16.74 -14.81
CA HIS A 218 4.20 -16.85 -14.78
C HIS A 218 4.80 -16.38 -13.44
N VAL A 219 4.38 -15.21 -12.95
CA VAL A 219 4.88 -14.63 -11.69
C VAL A 219 4.54 -15.50 -10.48
N LEU A 220 3.34 -16.09 -10.48
CA LEU A 220 2.86 -16.92 -9.39
C LEU A 220 3.24 -18.39 -9.54
N ASP A 221 3.94 -18.79 -10.60
CA ASP A 221 4.23 -20.20 -10.90
C ASP A 221 2.95 -21.06 -10.86
N ILE A 222 1.93 -20.57 -11.56
CA ILE A 222 0.60 -21.18 -11.67
C ILE A 222 0.32 -21.38 -13.16
N GLN A 223 -0.18 -22.56 -13.53
CA GLN A 223 -0.78 -22.75 -14.85
C GLN A 223 -2.18 -22.15 -14.85
N PRO A 224 -2.43 -21.06 -15.60
CA PRO A 224 -3.77 -20.49 -15.66
C PRO A 224 -4.75 -21.47 -16.33
N GLU A 225 -6.03 -21.30 -16.02
CA GLU A 225 -7.10 -22.01 -16.71
C GLU A 225 -7.15 -21.65 -18.20
N MET A 226 -7.83 -22.48 -18.99
CA MET A 226 -8.06 -22.14 -20.40
C MET A 226 -8.98 -20.91 -20.51
N PRO A 227 -8.77 -20.00 -21.49
CA PRO A 227 -9.62 -18.83 -21.70
C PRO A 227 -11.13 -19.11 -21.70
N ALA A 228 -11.54 -20.22 -22.32
CA ALA A 228 -12.93 -20.66 -22.36
C ALA A 228 -13.60 -20.82 -20.97
N VAL A 229 -12.83 -21.03 -19.90
CA VAL A 229 -13.33 -21.17 -18.52
C VAL A 229 -13.70 -19.82 -17.93
N TYR A 230 -12.86 -18.80 -18.15
CA TYR A 230 -12.97 -17.51 -17.47
C TYR A 230 -13.48 -16.37 -18.37
N ASP A 231 -13.62 -16.58 -19.68
CA ASP A 231 -14.05 -15.57 -20.66
C ASP A 231 -15.36 -14.87 -20.27
N ARG A 232 -16.30 -15.61 -19.66
CA ARG A 232 -17.58 -15.06 -19.18
C ARG A 232 -17.41 -14.01 -18.07
N TYR A 233 -16.34 -14.10 -17.28
CA TYR A 233 -16.04 -13.12 -16.23
C TYR A 233 -15.44 -11.85 -16.82
N ILE A 234 -14.65 -11.97 -17.89
CA ILE A 234 -14.20 -10.81 -18.66
C ILE A 234 -15.40 -10.07 -19.27
N ASP A 235 -16.40 -10.80 -19.79
CA ASP A 235 -17.63 -10.18 -20.29
C ASP A 235 -18.38 -9.39 -19.22
N ALA A 236 -18.40 -9.88 -17.97
CA ALA A 236 -19.02 -9.19 -16.85
C ALA A 236 -18.31 -7.86 -16.53
N ILE A 237 -16.97 -7.89 -16.47
CA ILE A 237 -16.13 -6.71 -16.27
C ILE A 237 -16.39 -5.68 -17.39
N VAL A 238 -16.31 -6.11 -18.65
CA VAL A 238 -16.48 -5.23 -19.81
C VAL A 238 -17.91 -4.68 -19.92
N LYS A 239 -18.94 -5.45 -19.53
CA LYS A 239 -20.34 -4.97 -19.50
C LYS A 239 -20.56 -3.91 -18.43
N GLN A 240 -19.97 -4.08 -17.25
CA GLN A 240 -20.01 -3.06 -16.20
C GLN A 240 -19.41 -1.75 -16.71
N ASN A 241 -18.28 -1.84 -17.43
CA ASN A 241 -17.63 -0.68 -18.03
C ASN A 241 -18.55 0.05 -19.01
N LYS A 242 -19.31 -0.68 -19.84
CA LYS A 242 -20.30 -0.07 -20.74
C LYS A 242 -21.45 0.61 -20.01
N SER A 243 -21.88 0.08 -18.85
CA SER A 243 -22.93 0.68 -18.04
C SER A 243 -22.47 1.93 -17.26
N VAL A 244 -21.17 1.97 -16.91
CA VAL A 244 -20.52 3.12 -16.27
C VAL A 244 -20.25 4.21 -17.31
N THR A 245 -19.79 3.85 -18.51
CA THR A 245 -19.69 4.81 -19.62
C THR A 245 -21.06 5.25 -20.11
N SER A 246 -22.09 4.39 -20.14
CA SER A 246 -23.44 4.81 -20.53
C SER A 246 -24.14 5.66 -19.46
N LYS A 247 -23.87 5.44 -18.17
CA LYS A 247 -24.31 6.36 -17.10
C LYS A 247 -23.51 7.66 -17.11
N ALA A 248 -22.21 7.62 -17.43
CA ALA A 248 -21.43 8.82 -17.68
C ALA A 248 -21.92 9.56 -18.94
N GLU A 249 -22.40 8.84 -19.96
CA GLU A 249 -22.97 9.39 -21.21
C GLU A 249 -24.42 9.89 -21.05
N GLU A 250 -25.23 9.27 -20.18
CA GLU A 250 -26.60 9.73 -19.85
C GLU A 250 -26.61 10.85 -18.80
N SER A 251 -25.58 10.93 -17.94
CA SER A 251 -25.33 12.09 -17.07
C SER A 251 -24.52 13.19 -17.77
N SER A 252 -23.72 12.89 -18.79
CA SER A 252 -23.11 13.89 -19.68
C SER A 252 -24.10 14.44 -20.71
N ASN A 253 -25.14 13.69 -21.10
CA ASN A 253 -26.21 14.19 -21.97
C ASN A 253 -27.19 15.17 -21.29
N ARG A 254 -26.94 15.61 -20.04
CA ARG A 254 -27.63 16.76 -19.44
C ARG A 254 -26.76 17.98 -19.14
N PHE A 255 -25.44 17.92 -19.37
CA PHE A 255 -24.57 19.10 -19.30
C PHE A 255 -23.40 19.00 -20.28
N ASP A 256 -23.71 18.66 -21.54
CA ASP A 256 -22.83 18.99 -22.66
C ASP A 256 -23.14 20.42 -23.12
N SER A 257 -22.66 21.37 -22.33
CA SER A 257 -22.18 22.63 -22.86
C SER A 257 -20.79 22.84 -22.28
N ASP A 258 -19.80 22.96 -23.15
CA ASP A 258 -18.43 23.38 -22.82
C ASP A 258 -18.36 24.82 -22.28
N ASP A 259 -19.51 25.41 -21.94
CA ASP A 259 -19.70 26.69 -21.30
C ASP A 259 -20.04 26.50 -19.82
N LEU A 260 -19.24 27.16 -18.98
CA LEU A 260 -19.53 27.33 -17.56
C LEU A 260 -20.81 28.14 -17.37
N THR A 261 -21.52 27.91 -16.26
CA THR A 261 -22.64 28.77 -15.89
C THR A 261 -22.18 30.21 -15.63
N ALA A 262 -23.12 31.16 -15.61
CA ALA A 262 -22.81 32.55 -15.30
C ALA A 262 -22.18 32.70 -13.90
N GLU A 263 -22.62 31.88 -12.95
CA GLU A 263 -22.11 31.83 -11.57
C GLU A 263 -20.69 31.29 -11.54
N GLN A 264 -20.42 30.17 -12.22
CA GLN A 264 -19.08 29.60 -12.33
C GLN A 264 -18.10 30.56 -13.01
N THR A 265 -18.54 31.24 -14.07
CA THR A 265 -17.74 32.26 -14.76
C THR A 265 -17.41 33.44 -13.84
N LYS A 266 -18.39 33.92 -13.04
CA LYS A 266 -18.17 34.97 -12.03
C LYS A 266 -17.14 34.55 -10.97
N ILE A 267 -17.16 33.28 -10.53
CA ILE A 267 -16.17 32.75 -9.57
C ILE A 267 -14.77 32.81 -10.16
N LEU A 268 -14.59 32.36 -11.41
CA LEU A 268 -13.29 32.41 -12.08
C LEU A 268 -12.78 33.85 -12.25
N GLN A 269 -13.64 34.77 -12.68
CA GLN A 269 -13.29 36.19 -12.81
C GLN A 269 -12.94 36.82 -11.45
N LEU A 270 -13.65 36.45 -10.37
CA LEU A 270 -13.35 36.91 -9.02
C LEU A 270 -11.96 36.45 -8.59
N LEU A 271 -11.64 35.17 -8.78
CA LEU A 271 -10.34 34.59 -8.44
C LEU A 271 -9.22 35.19 -9.30
N ALA A 272 -9.48 35.48 -10.58
CA ALA A 272 -8.51 36.17 -11.44
C ALA A 272 -8.20 37.59 -10.93
N ARG A 273 -9.22 38.35 -10.49
CA ARG A 273 -9.04 39.70 -9.92
C ARG A 273 -8.33 39.69 -8.57
N ALA A 274 -8.49 38.61 -7.79
CA ALA A 274 -7.79 38.43 -6.53
C ALA A 274 -6.27 38.18 -6.73
N GLY A 275 -5.85 37.78 -7.94
CA GLY A 275 -4.45 37.51 -8.27
C GLY A 275 -3.91 36.35 -7.44
N ASP A 276 -2.81 36.60 -6.72
CA ASP A 276 -2.19 35.60 -5.82
C ASP A 276 -2.94 35.43 -4.50
N LYS A 277 -3.97 36.23 -4.22
CA LYS A 277 -4.75 36.13 -2.99
C LYS A 277 -5.74 34.97 -3.10
N GLN A 278 -5.65 34.04 -2.16
CA GLN A 278 -6.60 32.94 -2.01
C GLN A 278 -7.89 33.44 -1.35
N LEU A 279 -9.05 32.96 -1.80
CA LEU A 279 -10.37 33.40 -1.30
C LEU A 279 -11.09 32.29 -0.54
N PHE A 280 -11.77 32.64 0.55
CA PHE A 280 -12.64 31.73 1.30
C PHE A 280 -14.00 31.54 0.62
N LEU A 281 -14.66 30.42 0.92
CA LEU A 281 -15.99 30.11 0.40
C LEU A 281 -17.02 31.23 0.65
N GLN A 282 -16.99 31.84 1.85
CA GLN A 282 -17.89 32.93 2.22
C GLN A 282 -17.71 34.21 1.37
N GLN A 283 -16.48 34.44 0.88
CA GLN A 283 -16.21 35.57 -0.01
C GLN A 283 -16.73 35.29 -1.43
N ILE A 284 -16.67 34.03 -1.84
CA ILE A 284 -17.20 33.54 -3.11
C ILE A 284 -18.73 33.60 -3.09
N SER A 285 -19.38 33.03 -2.07
CA SER A 285 -20.85 32.98 -1.94
C SER A 285 -21.48 34.37 -1.96
N LYS A 286 -20.89 35.31 -1.23
CA LYS A 286 -21.31 36.72 -1.22
C LYS A 286 -21.21 37.39 -2.60
N THR A 287 -20.21 37.03 -3.40
CA THR A 287 -19.99 37.63 -4.72
C THR A 287 -20.98 37.09 -5.76
N ILE A 288 -21.27 35.78 -5.71
CA ILE A 288 -22.27 35.18 -6.62
C ILE A 288 -23.72 35.39 -6.14
N GLN A 289 -23.91 35.95 -4.95
CA GLN A 289 -25.22 36.19 -4.32
C GLN A 289 -26.03 34.91 -4.09
N GLU A 290 -25.34 33.84 -3.68
CA GLU A 290 -25.94 32.54 -3.41
C GLU A 290 -25.66 32.09 -1.97
N SER A 291 -26.37 31.06 -1.50
CA SER A 291 -26.07 30.42 -0.21
C SER A 291 -24.70 29.74 -0.22
N ASP A 292 -24.09 29.56 0.95
CA ASP A 292 -22.80 28.88 1.07
C ASP A 292 -22.82 27.48 0.46
N THR A 293 -23.90 26.72 0.65
CA THR A 293 -24.08 25.39 0.05
C THR A 293 -24.12 25.42 -1.48
N ARG A 294 -24.75 26.44 -2.10
CA ARG A 294 -24.77 26.57 -3.57
C ARG A 294 -23.44 27.07 -4.12
N ALA A 295 -22.75 27.93 -3.37
CA ALA A 295 -21.39 28.34 -3.71
C ALA A 295 -20.42 27.16 -3.66
N GLU A 296 -20.55 26.31 -2.64
CA GLU A 296 -19.76 25.09 -2.46
C GLU A 296 -19.94 24.16 -3.65
N TYR A 297 -21.18 23.92 -4.07
CA TYR A 297 -21.48 23.14 -5.26
C TYR A 297 -20.77 23.68 -6.52
N HIS A 298 -20.83 24.99 -6.78
CA HIS A 298 -20.15 25.56 -7.95
C HIS A 298 -18.62 25.49 -7.85
N VAL A 299 -18.07 25.63 -6.65
CA VAL A 299 -16.64 25.50 -6.37
C VAL A 299 -16.18 24.06 -6.61
N GLU A 300 -16.89 23.06 -6.10
CA GLU A 300 -16.60 21.64 -6.33
C GLU A 300 -16.60 21.31 -7.82
N GLN A 301 -17.63 21.75 -8.57
CA GLN A 301 -17.70 21.55 -10.02
C GLN A 301 -16.52 22.20 -10.78
N LEU A 302 -16.02 23.35 -10.31
CA LEU A 302 -14.85 24.01 -10.90
C LEU A 302 -13.53 23.32 -10.53
N ILE A 303 -13.45 22.69 -9.35
CA ILE A 303 -12.32 21.86 -8.93
C ILE A 303 -12.27 20.58 -9.77
N ASP A 304 -13.42 19.92 -9.98
CA ASP A 304 -13.54 18.72 -10.81
C ASP A 304 -13.12 19.00 -12.25
N LYS A 305 -13.50 20.17 -12.78
CA LYS A 305 -13.05 20.66 -14.11
C LYS A 305 -11.60 21.16 -14.11
N THR A 306 -10.88 21.09 -12.99
CA THR A 306 -9.50 21.55 -12.81
C THR A 306 -9.27 23.04 -13.06
N LEU A 307 -10.31 23.87 -13.01
CA LEU A 307 -10.22 25.31 -13.31
C LEU A 307 -9.81 26.14 -12.09
N ILE A 308 -10.06 25.64 -10.89
CA ILE A 308 -9.60 26.25 -9.63
C ILE A 308 -8.90 25.19 -8.77
N SER A 309 -8.18 25.63 -7.75
CA SER A 309 -7.45 24.75 -6.84
C SER A 309 -7.69 25.17 -5.40
N PRO A 310 -8.01 24.23 -4.49
CA PRO A 310 -8.11 24.50 -3.07
C PRO A 310 -6.71 24.55 -2.44
N SER A 311 -6.60 25.33 -1.37
CA SER A 311 -5.43 25.45 -0.51
C SER A 311 -5.87 25.27 0.93
N TYR A 312 -5.14 24.42 1.67
CA TYR A 312 -5.46 24.05 3.03
C TYR A 312 -4.33 24.50 3.95
N ALA A 313 -4.67 25.33 4.94
CA ALA A 313 -3.77 25.68 6.03
C ALA A 313 -4.26 25.02 7.33
N ILE A 314 -3.34 24.58 8.17
CA ILE A 314 -3.66 23.85 9.41
C ILE A 314 -4.51 24.76 10.32
N GLY A 315 -5.72 24.31 10.63
CA GLY A 315 -6.66 25.01 11.53
C GLY A 315 -7.49 26.12 10.87
N GLU A 316 -7.36 26.33 9.56
CA GLU A 316 -8.08 27.35 8.80
C GLU A 316 -9.04 26.70 7.79
N PRO A 317 -10.18 27.34 7.45
CA PRO A 317 -11.06 26.86 6.40
C PRO A 317 -10.36 26.94 5.02
N PRO A 318 -10.75 26.09 4.05
CA PRO A 318 -10.12 26.05 2.74
C PRO A 318 -10.27 27.38 2.00
N THR A 319 -9.20 27.76 1.31
CA THR A 319 -9.18 28.89 0.39
C THR A 319 -9.02 28.39 -1.03
N TYR A 320 -9.43 29.18 -2.01
CA TYR A 320 -9.44 28.80 -3.42
C TYR A 320 -8.66 29.80 -4.25
N CYS A 321 -7.93 29.32 -5.25
CA CYS A 321 -7.22 30.13 -6.23
C CYS A 321 -7.41 29.60 -7.65
N LEU A 322 -7.10 30.43 -8.64
CA LEU A 322 -7.25 30.06 -10.04
C LEU A 322 -6.12 29.11 -10.47
N SER A 323 -6.47 28.02 -11.17
CA SER A 323 -5.48 27.07 -11.69
C SER A 323 -4.88 27.58 -13.02
N LYS A 324 -3.90 26.84 -13.56
CA LYS A 324 -3.38 27.10 -14.93
C LYS A 324 -4.48 26.95 -15.99
N ASN A 325 -5.35 25.94 -15.84
CA ASN A 325 -6.44 25.68 -16.79
C ASN A 325 -7.54 26.73 -16.65
N GLY A 326 -7.85 27.19 -15.44
CA GLY A 326 -8.77 28.31 -15.22
C GLY A 326 -8.28 29.61 -15.86
N ARG A 327 -6.98 29.90 -15.77
CA ARG A 327 -6.35 31.03 -16.47
C ARG A 327 -6.49 30.90 -17.99
N ALA A 328 -6.16 29.73 -18.54
CA ALA A 328 -6.29 29.48 -19.97
C ALA A 328 -7.74 29.65 -20.44
N TYR A 329 -8.70 29.08 -19.71
CA TYR A 329 -10.13 29.19 -20.00
C TYR A 329 -10.61 30.65 -20.10
N LEU A 330 -10.24 31.48 -19.13
CA LEU A 330 -10.64 32.90 -19.12
C LEU A 330 -10.02 33.69 -20.28
N VAL A 331 -8.76 33.41 -20.63
CA VAL A 331 -8.04 34.08 -21.73
C VAL A 331 -8.60 33.67 -23.09
N GLU A 332 -8.76 32.37 -23.32
CA GLU A 332 -9.24 31.81 -24.60
C GLU A 332 -10.66 32.28 -24.95
N ARG A 333 -11.48 32.57 -23.93
CA ARG A 333 -12.87 33.06 -24.09
C ARG A 333 -13.03 34.57 -23.90
N ASN A 334 -11.94 35.34 -23.78
CA ASN A 334 -11.95 36.80 -23.58
C ASN A 334 -12.81 37.27 -22.38
N LEU A 335 -12.73 36.56 -21.26
CA LEU A 335 -13.53 36.82 -20.06
C LEU A 335 -12.77 37.64 -18.99
N VAL A 336 -11.49 37.95 -19.20
CA VAL A 336 -10.65 38.81 -18.34
C VAL A 336 -9.70 39.67 -19.14
#